data_AF-A0A8J4FAX5-F1
#
_entry.id   AF-A0A8J4FAX5-F1
#
_cell.length_a   1.000
_cell.length_b   1.000
_cell.length_c   1.000
_cell.angle_alpha   90.00
_cell.angle_beta   90.00
_cell.angle_gamma   90.00
#
_symmetry.space_group_name_H-M   'P 1'
#
loop_
_entity.id
_entity.type
_entity.pdbx_description
1 polymer ?
#
loop_
_entity_poly.entity_id
_entity_poly.type
_entity_poly.pdbx_seq_one_letter_code
_entity_poly.pdbx_strand_id
1 'polypeptide(L)'
;PPPPPPPPPPPSPPPPPPPPPSPPPPTPPISIQPALPPRCSVCISARLQPPPFDLRPYRYDNITCASIQQSISNSINTALNKSFIPMVSYFAGNSSLCSSLEVSVCGKFFSSYDAQDFKTTAEGLMPFLIDLAAGGTVCRAELEGYQVVVTTDGSDCLPVASSASCFLPFTPFPNCTCNTTQGILPFAVSPRYVTGLKTATTTEYCFTISTIPQNQVVPSACAVANDVLVKVEWYANQNMSSWVWGINLYPATGPKVTRAASWGAAGTNSLKATPINWTTTQANGSRVCVEMKNPRTMADLCLGINSQCYASTFNSNKDCCPIFRTGF
;
A
#
# COMPACT_ATOMS: atom_id res chain seq x y z
N PRO A 1 111.05 77.50 19.85
CA PRO A 1 109.68 77.37 20.41
C PRO A 1 109.02 76.09 19.88
N PRO A 2 108.81 75.07 20.73
CA PRO A 2 108.17 73.83 20.31
C PRO A 2 106.66 74.05 20.09
N PRO A 3 106.08 73.48 19.01
CA PRO A 3 104.66 73.56 18.73
C PRO A 3 103.83 72.79 19.78
N PRO A 4 102.63 73.29 20.13
CA PRO A 4 101.78 72.69 21.15
C PRO A 4 101.24 71.31 20.70
N PRO A 5 101.06 70.37 21.64
CA PRO A 5 100.54 69.04 21.35
C PRO A 5 99.10 69.08 20.80
N PRO A 6 98.76 68.21 19.84
CA PRO A 6 97.44 68.17 19.23
C PRO A 6 96.37 67.73 20.26
N PRO A 7 95.14 68.28 20.14
CA PRO A 7 94.04 67.96 21.04
C PRO A 7 93.58 66.49 20.90
N PRO A 8 93.05 65.89 21.98
CA PRO A 8 92.59 64.51 21.98
C PRO A 8 91.40 64.30 21.03
N PRO A 9 91.31 63.12 20.39
CA PRO A 9 90.26 62.83 19.44
C PRO A 9 88.87 62.78 20.11
N PRO A 10 87.83 63.27 19.43
CA PRO A 10 86.46 63.27 19.95
C PRO A 10 85.92 61.84 20.17
N PRO A 11 85.05 61.65 21.19
CA PRO A 11 84.48 60.34 21.49
C PRO A 11 83.62 59.83 20.33
N SER A 12 83.77 58.53 20.05
CA SER A 12 83.06 57.83 18.99
C SER A 12 81.53 57.91 19.18
N PRO A 13 80.75 58.15 18.12
CA PRO A 13 79.30 58.18 18.21
C PRO A 13 78.74 56.78 18.58
N PRO A 14 77.64 56.72 19.35
CA PRO A 14 77.00 55.47 19.71
C PRO A 14 76.49 54.72 18.46
N PRO A 15 76.54 53.38 18.44
CA PRO A 15 76.10 52.59 17.31
C PRO A 15 74.60 52.79 17.02
N PRO A 16 74.20 52.80 15.75
CA PRO A 16 72.81 52.98 15.35
C PRO A 16 71.94 51.81 15.86
N PRO A 17 70.69 52.08 16.27
CA PRO A 17 69.76 51.05 16.70
C PRO A 17 69.47 50.07 15.54
N PRO A 18 69.26 48.77 15.86
CA PRO A 18 68.97 47.76 14.84
C PRO A 18 67.67 48.09 14.09
N PRO A 19 67.60 47.79 12.79
CA PRO A 19 66.41 48.04 11.99
C PRO A 19 65.22 47.22 12.51
N PRO A 20 63.99 47.78 12.49
CA PRO A 20 62.80 47.07 12.91
C PRO A 20 62.59 45.79 12.07
N PRO A 21 62.06 44.71 12.68
CA PRO A 21 61.77 43.48 11.96
C PRO A 21 60.79 43.75 10.82
N SER A 22 61.10 43.20 9.65
CA SER A 22 60.27 43.32 8.46
C SER A 22 58.85 42.82 8.75
N PRO A 23 57.79 43.53 8.31
CA PRO A 23 56.43 43.06 8.47
C PRO A 23 56.26 41.69 7.80
N PRO A 24 55.51 40.76 8.41
CA PRO A 24 55.25 39.45 7.82
C PRO A 24 54.60 39.62 6.44
N PRO A 25 54.93 38.73 5.46
CA PRO A 25 54.33 38.78 4.14
C PRO A 25 52.80 38.78 4.24
N PRO A 26 52.08 39.53 3.39
CA PRO A 26 50.62 39.46 3.34
C PRO A 26 50.21 38.01 3.10
N THR A 27 49.38 37.49 4.01
CA THR A 27 48.76 36.17 3.88
C THR A 27 48.12 36.08 2.49
N PRO A 28 48.42 35.04 1.68
CA PRO A 28 47.77 34.86 0.39
C PRO A 28 46.25 34.84 0.57
N PRO A 29 45.49 35.43 -0.37
CA PRO A 29 44.04 35.44 -0.27
C PRO A 29 43.53 34.01 -0.12
N ILE A 30 42.74 33.79 0.93
CA ILE A 30 42.02 32.53 1.15
C ILE A 30 41.25 32.26 -0.15
N SER A 31 41.66 31.23 -0.88
CA SER A 31 40.89 30.73 -2.01
C SER A 31 39.55 30.27 -1.45
N ILE A 32 38.51 31.09 -1.63
CA ILE A 32 37.13 30.69 -1.38
C ILE A 32 36.82 29.66 -2.46
N GLN A 33 37.15 28.40 -2.19
CA GLN A 33 36.63 27.29 -2.97
C GLN A 33 35.10 27.42 -2.90
N PRO A 34 34.39 27.47 -4.04
CA PRO A 34 32.94 27.48 -4.02
C PRO A 34 32.47 26.28 -3.21
N ALA A 35 31.75 26.52 -2.11
CA ALA A 35 31.18 25.44 -1.32
C ALA A 35 30.32 24.59 -2.26
N LEU A 36 30.67 23.30 -2.39
CA LEU A 36 29.91 22.36 -3.21
C LEU A 36 28.44 22.44 -2.77
N PRO A 37 27.48 22.57 -3.71
CA PRO A 37 26.08 22.64 -3.36
C PRO A 37 25.68 21.40 -2.55
N PRO A 38 24.79 21.56 -1.55
CA PRO A 38 24.38 20.44 -0.70
C PRO A 38 23.73 19.36 -1.56
N ARG A 39 24.27 18.14 -1.46
CA ARG A 39 23.74 16.98 -2.17
C ARG A 39 22.39 16.59 -1.56
N CYS A 40 21.44 16.22 -2.40
CA CYS A 40 20.09 15.84 -2.00
C CYS A 40 19.90 14.34 -2.15
N SER A 41 19.82 13.62 -1.04
CA SER A 41 19.45 12.20 -0.99
C SER A 41 17.97 12.07 -0.68
N VAL A 42 17.24 11.36 -1.53
CA VAL A 42 15.78 11.24 -1.46
C VAL A 42 15.39 9.78 -1.56
N CYS A 43 14.45 9.34 -0.72
CA CYS A 43 13.77 8.08 -0.86
C CYS A 43 12.30 8.34 -1.20
N ILE A 44 11.77 7.65 -2.21
CA ILE A 44 10.35 7.64 -2.52
C ILE A 44 9.77 6.36 -1.94
N SER A 45 8.84 6.53 -1.01
CA SER A 45 8.27 5.49 -0.16
C SER A 45 6.78 5.37 -0.45
N ALA A 46 6.35 4.19 -0.86
CA ALA A 46 4.95 3.82 -1.02
C ALA A 46 4.50 2.97 0.18
N ARG A 47 3.52 3.46 0.94
CA ARG A 47 3.05 2.91 2.20
C ARG A 47 1.60 2.45 2.08
N LEU A 48 1.33 1.25 2.59
CA LEU A 48 -0.01 0.76 2.90
C LEU A 48 -0.37 1.21 4.31
N GLN A 49 -1.39 2.05 4.42
CA GLN A 49 -1.99 2.43 5.69
C GLN A 49 -3.23 1.56 5.93
N PRO A 50 -3.15 0.56 6.84
CA PRO A 50 -4.29 -0.33 7.13
C PRO A 50 -5.41 0.42 7.86
N PRO A 51 -6.67 -0.07 7.76
CA PRO A 51 -7.76 0.44 8.56
C PRO A 51 -7.55 0.15 10.05
N PRO A 52 -8.23 0.86 10.97
CA PRO A 52 -8.15 0.60 12.41
C PRO A 52 -8.43 -0.85 12.81
N PHE A 53 -9.30 -1.52 12.03
CA PHE A 53 -9.60 -2.94 12.19
C PHE A 53 -9.24 -3.69 10.91
N ASP A 54 -8.01 -4.21 10.87
CA ASP A 54 -7.45 -4.88 9.70
C ASP A 54 -7.85 -6.36 9.64
N LEU A 55 -9.12 -6.59 9.31
CA LEU A 55 -9.74 -7.92 9.30
C LEU A 55 -9.20 -8.85 8.21
N ARG A 56 -8.79 -8.28 7.07
CA ARG A 56 -8.28 -9.04 5.92
C ARG A 56 -6.95 -8.43 5.49
N PRO A 57 -5.86 -8.72 6.23
CA PRO A 57 -4.56 -8.09 6.00
C PRO A 57 -4.08 -8.26 4.56
N TYR A 58 -3.81 -7.15 3.90
CA TYR A 58 -3.05 -7.11 2.66
C TYR A 58 -1.63 -6.64 2.97
N ARG A 59 -0.64 -7.42 2.53
CA ARG A 59 0.78 -7.18 2.81
C ARG A 59 1.60 -7.46 1.57
N TYR A 60 2.67 -6.69 1.38
CA TYR A 60 3.66 -7.02 0.36
C TYR A 60 4.48 -8.23 0.81
N ASP A 61 4.59 -9.21 -0.08
CA ASP A 61 5.65 -10.22 0.02
C ASP A 61 6.93 -9.72 -0.67
N ASN A 62 8.03 -10.44 -0.47
CA ASN A 62 9.33 -10.05 -1.01
C ASN A 62 9.32 -9.92 -2.54
N ILE A 63 8.53 -10.74 -3.25
CA ILE A 63 8.47 -10.76 -4.71
C ILE A 63 7.71 -9.53 -5.22
N THR A 64 6.54 -9.27 -4.65
CA THR A 64 5.68 -8.12 -4.95
C THR A 64 6.44 -6.83 -4.67
N CYS A 65 7.11 -6.76 -3.52
CA CYS A 65 7.90 -5.60 -3.15
C CYS A 65 9.05 -5.33 -4.11
N ALA A 66 9.86 -6.35 -4.47
CA ALA A 66 10.95 -6.18 -5.43
C ALA A 66 10.45 -5.73 -6.80
N SER A 67 9.31 -6.27 -7.25
CA SER A 67 8.65 -5.86 -8.50
C SER A 67 8.20 -4.41 -8.47
N ILE A 68 7.61 -3.96 -7.36
CA ILE A 68 7.21 -2.56 -7.16
C ILE A 68 8.46 -1.66 -7.14
N GLN A 69 9.51 -1.99 -6.37
CA GLN A 69 10.76 -1.22 -6.35
C GLN A 69 11.36 -1.06 -7.74
N GLN A 70 11.42 -2.15 -8.52
CA GLN A 70 11.95 -2.11 -9.87
C GLN A 70 11.11 -1.20 -10.78
N SER A 71 9.79 -1.31 -10.71
CA SER A 71 8.86 -0.51 -11.49
C SER A 71 8.96 0.97 -11.15
N ILE A 72 8.94 1.31 -9.86
CA ILE A 72 9.10 2.69 -9.37
C ILE A 72 10.46 3.24 -9.83
N SER A 73 11.56 2.51 -9.61
CA SER A 73 12.91 2.93 -10.02
C SER A 73 12.99 3.19 -11.53
N ASN A 74 12.48 2.27 -12.34
CA ASN A 74 12.49 2.41 -13.81
C ASN A 74 11.72 3.64 -14.27
N SER A 75 10.51 3.86 -13.74
CA SER A 75 9.68 4.99 -14.13
C SER A 75 10.30 6.34 -13.74
N ILE A 76 10.84 6.45 -12.53
CA ILE A 76 11.50 7.68 -12.07
C ILE A 76 12.78 7.93 -12.87
N ASN A 77 13.64 6.92 -13.05
CA ASN A 77 14.90 7.08 -13.79
C ASN A 77 14.66 7.44 -15.26
N THR A 78 13.60 6.89 -15.86
CA THR A 78 13.18 7.26 -17.23
C THR A 78 12.77 8.72 -17.29
N ALA A 79 11.98 9.20 -16.32
CA ALA A 79 11.58 10.60 -16.25
C ALA A 79 12.77 11.55 -15.99
N LEU A 80 13.68 11.19 -15.10
CA LEU A 80 14.92 11.94 -14.83
C LEU A 80 15.76 12.09 -16.10
N ASN A 81 15.97 11.00 -16.84
CA ASN A 81 16.73 11.03 -18.08
C ASN A 81 16.06 11.88 -19.16
N LYS A 82 14.73 11.80 -19.28
CA LYS A 82 13.97 12.61 -20.24
C LYS A 82 14.05 14.11 -19.93
N SER A 83 14.10 14.46 -18.65
CA SER A 83 14.23 15.84 -18.17
C SER A 83 15.69 16.31 -18.03
N PHE A 84 16.67 15.48 -18.42
CA PHE A 84 18.11 15.78 -18.31
C PHE A 84 18.56 16.19 -16.89
N ILE A 85 17.92 15.64 -15.85
CA ILE A 85 18.22 15.99 -14.45
C ILE A 85 19.51 15.29 -13.99
N PRO A 86 20.53 16.04 -13.53
CA PRO A 86 21.79 15.45 -13.07
C PRO A 86 21.65 14.67 -11.76
N MET A 87 22.16 13.44 -11.75
CA MET A 87 22.13 12.54 -10.60
C MET A 87 23.55 12.12 -10.17
N VAL A 88 23.77 12.00 -8.86
CA VAL A 88 24.94 11.31 -8.29
C VAL A 88 24.72 9.79 -8.32
N SER A 89 23.49 9.37 -8.00
CA SER A 89 23.08 7.97 -8.09
C SER A 89 21.60 7.88 -8.43
N TYR A 90 21.27 7.10 -9.46
CA TYR A 90 19.90 6.84 -9.85
C TYR A 90 19.13 6.04 -8.79
N PHE A 91 17.79 6.06 -8.88
CA PHE A 91 16.94 5.28 -7.98
C PHE A 91 17.12 3.79 -8.24
N ALA A 92 17.29 3.02 -7.18
CA ALA A 92 17.42 1.57 -7.27
C ALA A 92 16.67 0.87 -6.13
N GLY A 93 16.22 -0.35 -6.40
CA GLY A 93 15.62 -1.23 -5.39
C GLY A 93 16.64 -1.68 -4.36
N ASN A 94 16.18 -1.81 -3.11
CA ASN A 94 16.97 -2.34 -2.01
C ASN A 94 16.05 -3.19 -1.11
N SER A 95 16.36 -4.47 -0.95
CA SER A 95 15.56 -5.39 -0.15
C SER A 95 15.46 -4.98 1.33
N SER A 96 16.38 -4.18 1.84
CA SER A 96 16.34 -3.64 3.21
C SER A 96 15.35 -2.48 3.36
N LEU A 97 14.95 -1.86 2.25
CA LEU A 97 13.95 -0.78 2.18
C LEU A 97 12.55 -1.31 1.81
N CYS A 98 12.34 -2.58 2.12
CA CYS A 98 11.12 -3.29 1.85
C CYS A 98 10.58 -3.85 3.16
N SER A 99 9.29 -3.63 3.41
CA SER A 99 8.56 -4.26 4.49
C SER A 99 7.18 -4.70 4.01
N SER A 100 6.43 -5.37 4.88
CA SER A 100 5.08 -5.83 4.57
C SER A 100 4.09 -4.70 4.29
N LEU A 101 4.40 -3.45 4.68
CA LEU A 101 3.53 -2.28 4.54
C LEU A 101 4.20 -1.11 3.82
N GLU A 102 5.47 -1.22 3.43
CA GLU A 102 6.22 -0.10 2.85
C GLU A 102 7.21 -0.61 1.81
N VAL A 103 7.25 0.08 0.67
CA VAL A 103 8.20 -0.12 -0.41
C VAL A 103 8.90 1.20 -0.70
N SER A 104 10.22 1.23 -0.55
CA SER A 104 10.97 2.47 -0.81
C SER A 104 12.12 2.25 -1.78
N VAL A 105 12.40 3.28 -2.58
CA VAL A 105 13.59 3.34 -3.45
C VAL A 105 14.27 4.67 -3.25
N CYS A 106 15.60 4.69 -3.23
CA CYS A 106 16.38 5.89 -2.94
C CYS A 106 17.32 6.25 -4.09
N GLY A 107 17.47 7.55 -4.31
CA GLY A 107 18.38 8.15 -5.26
C GLY A 107 19.10 9.35 -4.65
N LYS A 108 20.04 9.91 -5.40
CA LYS A 108 20.79 11.09 -4.99
C LYS A 108 20.97 12.05 -6.15
N PHE A 109 20.40 13.23 -6.01
CA PHE A 109 20.55 14.33 -6.96
C PHE A 109 21.93 14.98 -6.82
N PHE A 110 22.41 15.59 -7.91
CA PHE A 110 23.67 16.34 -7.89
C PHE A 110 23.60 17.52 -6.91
N SER A 111 22.48 18.25 -6.91
CA SER A 111 22.17 19.32 -5.95
C SER A 111 20.70 19.32 -5.53
N SER A 112 20.36 20.12 -4.52
CA SER A 112 18.95 20.38 -4.16
C SER A 112 18.19 21.14 -5.24
N TYR A 113 18.86 21.92 -6.10
CA TYR A 113 18.23 22.62 -7.21
C TYR A 113 17.72 21.63 -8.27
N ASP A 114 18.55 20.64 -8.62
CA ASP A 114 18.17 19.59 -9.58
C ASP A 114 16.98 18.77 -9.08
N ALA A 115 16.92 18.54 -7.76
CA ALA A 115 15.79 17.88 -7.13
C ALA A 115 14.50 18.72 -7.25
N GLN A 116 14.58 20.03 -7.01
CA GLN A 116 13.43 20.93 -7.15
C GLN A 116 12.97 21.07 -8.61
N ASP A 117 13.88 21.08 -9.58
CA ASP A 117 13.55 21.12 -11.01
C ASP A 117 12.77 19.86 -11.45
N PHE A 118 13.04 18.72 -10.79
CA PHE A 118 12.30 17.48 -11.01
C PHE A 118 10.91 17.44 -10.34
N LYS A 119 10.60 18.35 -9.42
CA LYS A 119 9.42 18.28 -8.54
C LYS A 119 8.10 18.10 -9.30
N THR A 120 7.80 18.96 -10.28
CA THR A 120 6.56 18.90 -11.05
C THR A 120 6.42 17.57 -11.79
N THR A 121 7.54 17.02 -12.27
CA THR A 121 7.54 15.70 -12.93
C THR A 121 7.28 14.58 -11.93
N ALA A 122 7.90 14.65 -10.74
CA ALA A 122 7.64 13.71 -9.66
C ALA A 122 6.16 13.73 -9.22
N GLU A 123 5.58 14.91 -9.04
CA GLU A 123 4.15 15.08 -8.71
C GLU A 123 3.24 14.45 -9.78
N GLY A 124 3.56 14.64 -11.07
CA GLY A 124 2.84 14.03 -12.18
C GLY A 124 2.93 12.49 -12.22
N LEU A 125 3.96 11.89 -11.63
CA LEU A 125 4.10 10.43 -11.53
C LEU A 125 3.31 9.82 -10.37
N MET A 126 2.93 10.62 -9.36
CA MET A 126 2.35 10.10 -8.11
C MET A 126 1.12 9.21 -8.30
N PRO A 127 0.12 9.54 -9.16
CA PRO A 127 -1.03 8.65 -9.36
C PRO A 127 -0.64 7.27 -9.90
N PHE A 128 0.34 7.23 -10.81
CA PHE A 128 0.86 5.98 -11.35
C PHE A 128 1.63 5.17 -10.29
N LEU A 129 2.42 5.83 -9.44
CA LEU A 129 3.13 5.14 -8.34
C LEU A 129 2.16 4.57 -7.31
N ILE A 130 1.07 5.28 -7.02
CA ILE A 130 -0.03 4.80 -6.16
C ILE A 130 -0.64 3.52 -6.74
N ASP A 131 -0.95 3.51 -8.03
CA ASP A 131 -1.51 2.33 -8.70
C ASP A 131 -0.53 1.15 -8.71
N LEU A 132 0.76 1.39 -8.96
CA LEU A 132 1.80 0.37 -8.83
C LEU A 132 1.84 -0.22 -7.41
N ALA A 133 1.82 0.64 -6.39
CA ALA A 133 1.83 0.21 -4.99
C ALA A 133 0.54 -0.55 -4.60
N ALA A 134 -0.60 -0.22 -5.21
CA ALA A 134 -1.84 -0.97 -5.07
C ALA A 134 -1.85 -2.30 -5.86
N GLY A 135 -0.81 -2.58 -6.65
CA GLY A 135 -0.73 -3.71 -7.56
C GLY A 135 -1.76 -3.65 -8.70
N GLY A 136 -2.14 -2.44 -9.13
CA GLY A 136 -3.19 -2.17 -10.10
C GLY A 136 -4.00 -0.95 -9.69
N THR A 137 -5.32 -1.09 -9.53
CA THR A 137 -6.15 0.00 -8.99
C THR A 137 -6.23 -0.05 -7.47
N VAL A 138 -6.31 1.10 -6.80
CA VAL A 138 -6.60 1.21 -5.36
C VAL A 138 -7.96 0.62 -4.99
N CYS A 139 -8.91 0.54 -5.94
CA CYS A 139 -10.27 0.03 -5.73
C CYS A 139 -10.40 -1.48 -5.77
N ARG A 140 -9.40 -2.20 -5.27
CA ARG A 140 -9.42 -3.66 -5.13
C ARG A 140 -10.09 -4.09 -3.83
N ALA A 141 -10.59 -5.31 -3.81
CA ALA A 141 -11.24 -5.89 -2.63
C ALA A 141 -10.25 -6.05 -1.46
N GLU A 142 -8.98 -6.37 -1.76
CA GLU A 142 -7.88 -6.54 -0.81
C GLU A 142 -7.49 -5.23 -0.10
N LEU A 143 -7.77 -4.10 -0.75
CA LEU A 143 -7.47 -2.76 -0.24
C LEU A 143 -8.71 -2.09 0.36
N GLU A 144 -9.75 -2.86 0.68
CA GLU A 144 -10.93 -2.31 1.36
C GLU A 144 -10.57 -1.74 2.74
N GLY A 145 -10.82 -0.44 2.90
CA GLY A 145 -10.46 0.32 4.10
C GLY A 145 -9.00 0.81 4.14
N TYR A 146 -8.15 0.41 3.19
CA TYR A 146 -6.77 0.87 3.11
C TYR A 146 -6.67 2.24 2.44
N GLN A 147 -5.63 2.98 2.84
CA GLN A 147 -5.11 4.14 2.11
C GLN A 147 -3.71 3.80 1.60
N VAL A 148 -3.45 4.07 0.32
CA VAL A 148 -2.12 3.96 -0.29
C VAL A 148 -1.52 5.35 -0.32
N VAL A 149 -0.34 5.52 0.27
CA VAL A 149 0.34 6.80 0.44
C VAL A 149 1.70 6.73 -0.25
N VAL A 150 1.99 7.64 -1.17
CA VAL A 150 3.32 7.77 -1.77
C VAL A 150 3.92 9.10 -1.35
N THR A 151 5.07 9.06 -0.69
CA THR A 151 5.75 10.24 -0.15
C THR A 151 7.25 10.14 -0.35
N THR A 152 7.91 11.28 -0.43
CA THR A 152 9.37 11.35 -0.24
C THR A 152 9.72 11.46 1.23
N ASP A 153 10.69 10.66 1.69
CA ASP A 153 11.15 10.71 3.08
C ASP A 153 11.87 12.03 3.38
N GLY A 154 11.23 12.90 4.16
CA GLY A 154 11.83 13.91 5.06
C GLY A 154 12.85 14.90 4.51
N SER A 155 13.17 14.87 3.22
CA SER A 155 14.15 15.75 2.60
C SER A 155 13.42 16.99 2.07
N ASP A 156 13.76 18.17 2.58
CA ASP A 156 13.24 19.46 2.09
C ASP A 156 13.56 19.70 0.59
N CYS A 157 14.45 18.90 0.01
CA CYS A 157 14.90 19.08 -1.36
C CYS A 157 13.98 18.50 -2.46
N LEU A 158 13.09 17.56 -2.14
CA LEU A 158 12.04 17.09 -3.06
C LEU A 158 10.78 16.70 -2.28
N PRO A 159 10.02 17.66 -1.72
CA PRO A 159 8.82 17.34 -0.96
C PRO A 159 7.66 17.03 -1.90
N VAL A 160 7.33 15.75 -2.05
CA VAL A 160 6.11 15.28 -2.73
C VAL A 160 5.36 14.29 -1.87
N ALA A 161 4.04 14.40 -1.90
CA ALA A 161 3.14 13.52 -1.17
C ALA A 161 1.84 13.39 -1.96
N SER A 162 1.36 12.16 -2.09
CA SER A 162 0.05 11.87 -2.64
C SER A 162 -0.53 10.65 -1.94
N SER A 163 -1.85 10.56 -1.93
CA SER A 163 -2.51 9.38 -1.38
C SER A 163 -3.81 9.12 -2.09
N ALA A 164 -4.24 7.87 -2.07
CA ALA A 164 -5.52 7.46 -2.57
C ALA A 164 -6.10 6.35 -1.69
N SER A 165 -7.42 6.33 -1.62
CA SER A 165 -8.21 5.34 -0.89
C SER A 165 -9.47 5.07 -1.68
N CYS A 166 -9.97 3.84 -1.63
CA CYS A 166 -11.19 3.50 -2.34
C CYS A 166 -12.41 3.43 -1.41
N PHE A 167 -13.12 4.55 -1.32
CA PHE A 167 -14.45 4.61 -0.74
C PHE A 167 -15.49 4.44 -1.84
N LEU A 168 -16.17 3.30 -1.85
CA LEU A 168 -17.24 3.03 -2.81
C LEU A 168 -18.59 3.40 -2.18
N PRO A 169 -19.54 3.95 -2.97
CA PRO A 169 -20.86 4.29 -2.48
C PRO A 169 -21.59 3.05 -1.97
N PHE A 170 -22.45 3.26 -0.98
CA PHE A 170 -23.27 2.21 -0.39
C PHE A 170 -24.12 1.52 -1.46
N THR A 171 -24.00 0.21 -1.55
CA THR A 171 -24.86 -0.63 -2.38
C THR A 171 -25.97 -1.16 -1.47
N PRO A 172 -27.27 -1.00 -1.79
CA PRO A 172 -28.38 -1.49 -0.96
C PRO A 172 -28.43 -3.03 -0.99
N PHE A 173 -27.57 -3.62 -0.18
CA PHE A 173 -27.37 -5.05 0.00
C PHE A 173 -26.78 -5.28 1.40
N PRO A 174 -27.16 -6.34 2.13
CA PRO A 174 -28.27 -7.24 1.84
C PRO A 174 -29.62 -6.52 2.01
N ASN A 175 -30.67 -7.01 1.34
CA ASN A 175 -32.00 -6.40 1.41
C ASN A 175 -32.76 -6.81 2.70
N CYS A 176 -32.17 -6.50 3.86
CA CYS A 176 -32.75 -6.70 5.18
C CYS A 176 -32.14 -5.72 6.20
N THR A 177 -32.87 -5.46 7.29
CA THR A 177 -32.36 -4.67 8.41
C THR A 177 -31.46 -5.53 9.30
N CYS A 178 -30.16 -5.32 9.22
CA CYS A 178 -29.16 -6.01 10.03
C CYS A 178 -27.90 -5.14 10.15
N ASN A 179 -27.07 -5.42 11.17
CA ASN A 179 -25.82 -4.71 11.36
C ASN A 179 -24.78 -5.18 10.34
N THR A 180 -24.33 -4.28 9.46
CA THR A 180 -23.42 -4.57 8.34
C THR A 180 -21.95 -4.27 8.65
N THR A 181 -21.63 -3.84 9.88
CA THR A 181 -20.26 -3.48 10.25
C THR A 181 -19.33 -4.69 10.22
N GLN A 182 -18.23 -4.61 9.48
CA GLN A 182 -17.21 -5.68 9.45
C GLN A 182 -16.61 -5.92 10.84
N GLY A 183 -16.27 -7.17 11.15
CA GLY A 183 -15.64 -7.55 12.41
C GLY A 183 -16.58 -7.76 13.60
N ILE A 184 -17.88 -7.49 13.47
CA ILE A 184 -18.87 -7.75 14.52
C ILE A 184 -19.29 -9.23 14.62
N LEU A 185 -18.95 -10.03 13.59
CA LEU A 185 -19.06 -11.48 13.58
C LEU A 185 -17.67 -12.08 13.39
N PRO A 186 -17.45 -13.32 13.88
CA PRO A 186 -16.18 -13.98 13.70
C PRO A 186 -15.95 -14.45 12.26
N PHE A 187 -16.93 -14.38 11.36
CA PHE A 187 -16.83 -14.92 10.00
C PHE A 187 -16.49 -13.82 8.99
N ALA A 188 -15.43 -14.00 8.22
CA ALA A 188 -15.03 -13.08 7.16
C ALA A 188 -14.87 -13.79 5.82
N VAL A 189 -15.31 -13.13 4.74
CA VAL A 189 -15.17 -13.65 3.37
C VAL A 189 -13.86 -13.15 2.76
N SER A 190 -13.12 -14.04 2.11
CA SER A 190 -11.86 -13.71 1.46
C SER A 190 -12.03 -12.60 0.41
N PRO A 191 -11.04 -11.68 0.29
CA PRO A 191 -11.11 -10.61 -0.68
C PRO A 191 -10.99 -11.12 -2.12
N ARG A 192 -10.46 -12.33 -2.31
CA ARG A 192 -10.46 -13.03 -3.61
C ARG A 192 -11.27 -14.31 -3.57
N TYR A 193 -11.97 -14.60 -4.65
CA TYR A 193 -12.41 -15.96 -4.95
C TYR A 193 -11.40 -16.66 -5.86
N VAL A 194 -11.32 -17.97 -5.76
CA VAL A 194 -10.46 -18.81 -6.61
C VAL A 194 -11.30 -19.76 -7.43
N THR A 195 -10.82 -20.17 -8.61
CA THR A 195 -11.51 -21.21 -9.37
C THR A 195 -11.28 -22.57 -8.71
N GLY A 196 -12.36 -23.28 -8.41
CA GLY A 196 -12.37 -24.65 -7.89
C GLY A 196 -12.45 -25.68 -9.02
N LEU A 197 -13.33 -26.67 -8.85
CA LEU A 197 -13.55 -27.71 -9.85
C LEU A 197 -14.00 -27.09 -11.18
N LYS A 198 -13.37 -27.53 -12.27
CA LYS A 198 -13.73 -27.17 -13.64
C LYS A 198 -14.15 -28.42 -14.38
N THR A 199 -15.31 -28.37 -15.02
CA THR A 199 -15.81 -29.39 -15.93
C THR A 199 -15.97 -28.79 -17.32
N ALA A 200 -16.36 -29.62 -18.31
CA ALA A 200 -16.67 -29.11 -19.64
C ALA A 200 -17.83 -28.09 -19.63
N THR A 201 -18.76 -28.22 -18.68
CA THR A 201 -20.01 -27.43 -18.65
C THR A 201 -20.08 -26.42 -17.52
N THR A 202 -19.27 -26.56 -16.47
CA THR A 202 -19.31 -25.69 -15.28
C THR A 202 -17.92 -25.34 -14.74
N THR A 203 -17.86 -24.22 -14.02
CA THR A 203 -16.71 -23.79 -13.24
C THR A 203 -17.17 -23.37 -11.85
N GLU A 204 -16.53 -23.90 -10.81
CA GLU A 204 -16.72 -23.43 -9.43
C GLU A 204 -15.87 -22.18 -9.15
N TYR A 205 -16.47 -21.20 -8.46
CA TYR A 205 -15.80 -20.03 -7.92
C TYR A 205 -15.96 -20.02 -6.40
N CYS A 206 -14.85 -20.19 -5.70
CA CYS A 206 -14.81 -20.49 -4.28
C CYS A 206 -14.33 -19.30 -3.45
N PHE A 207 -15.15 -18.90 -2.50
CA PHE A 207 -14.84 -17.89 -1.49
C PHE A 207 -14.39 -18.61 -0.22
N THR A 208 -13.22 -18.24 0.29
CA THR A 208 -12.73 -18.82 1.55
C THR A 208 -13.33 -18.04 2.71
N ILE A 209 -13.81 -18.75 3.73
CA ILE A 209 -14.24 -18.14 4.98
C ILE A 209 -13.07 -18.24 5.97
N SER A 210 -12.63 -17.11 6.51
CA SER A 210 -11.71 -17.06 7.64
C SER A 210 -12.48 -16.74 8.92
N THR A 211 -11.90 -17.12 10.06
CA THR A 211 -12.46 -16.74 11.35
C THR A 211 -11.56 -15.85 12.18
N ILE A 212 -12.15 -14.89 12.86
CA ILE A 212 -11.52 -14.05 13.87
C ILE A 212 -11.66 -14.73 15.25
N PRO A 213 -10.60 -14.76 16.08
CA PRO A 213 -10.72 -15.10 17.49
C PRO A 213 -11.77 -14.25 18.21
N GLN A 214 -12.55 -14.85 19.12
CA GLN A 214 -13.67 -14.16 19.77
C GLN A 214 -13.25 -12.89 20.52
N ASN A 215 -12.06 -12.88 21.12
CA ASN A 215 -11.52 -11.72 21.84
C ASN A 215 -11.10 -10.55 20.93
N GLN A 216 -11.12 -10.75 19.61
CA GLN A 216 -10.82 -9.73 18.60
C GLN A 216 -12.08 -9.32 17.81
N VAL A 217 -13.23 -9.95 18.05
CA VAL A 217 -14.51 -9.52 17.47
C VAL A 217 -14.89 -8.16 18.07
N VAL A 218 -15.34 -7.24 17.24
CA VAL A 218 -15.75 -5.90 17.66
C VAL A 218 -16.92 -6.02 18.66
N PRO A 219 -16.78 -5.52 19.90
CA PRO A 219 -17.84 -5.63 20.91
C PRO A 219 -19.17 -5.05 20.44
N SER A 220 -20.20 -5.89 20.41
CA SER A 220 -21.56 -5.52 19.99
C SER A 220 -22.55 -6.61 20.39
N ALA A 221 -23.85 -6.38 20.16
CA ALA A 221 -24.88 -7.42 20.30
C ALA A 221 -24.64 -8.64 19.38
N CYS A 222 -23.84 -8.48 18.33
CA CYS A 222 -23.47 -9.53 17.39
C CYS A 222 -22.32 -10.42 17.87
N ALA A 223 -21.57 -10.00 18.89
CA ALA A 223 -20.40 -10.71 19.40
C ALA A 223 -20.78 -11.88 20.34
N VAL A 224 -21.76 -12.69 19.93
CA VAL A 224 -22.26 -13.84 20.69
C VAL A 224 -21.28 -15.01 20.58
N ALA A 225 -20.87 -15.56 21.72
CA ALA A 225 -20.01 -16.73 21.75
C ALA A 225 -20.73 -17.97 21.20
N ASN A 226 -20.02 -18.80 20.44
CA ASN A 226 -20.53 -20.04 19.83
C ASN A 226 -21.68 -19.87 18.83
N ASP A 227 -21.88 -18.67 18.29
CA ASP A 227 -22.80 -18.48 17.16
C ASP A 227 -22.28 -19.24 15.91
N VAL A 228 -23.16 -19.46 14.94
CA VAL A 228 -22.88 -20.21 13.71
C VAL A 228 -23.10 -19.36 12.47
N LEU A 229 -22.32 -19.65 11.43
CA LEU A 229 -22.54 -19.11 10.10
C LEU A 229 -23.71 -19.86 9.46
N VAL A 230 -24.87 -19.21 9.35
CA VAL A 230 -26.07 -19.85 8.78
C VAL A 230 -26.25 -19.59 7.30
N LYS A 231 -25.68 -18.48 6.80
CA LYS A 231 -25.87 -18.05 5.42
C LYS A 231 -24.71 -17.18 4.93
N VAL A 232 -24.34 -17.38 3.68
CA VAL A 232 -23.59 -16.40 2.88
C VAL A 232 -24.48 -15.93 1.76
N GLU A 233 -24.51 -14.62 1.51
CA GLU A 233 -25.33 -13.98 0.49
C GLU A 233 -24.44 -13.13 -0.41
N TRP A 234 -24.72 -13.08 -1.71
CA TRP A 234 -24.02 -12.21 -2.67
C TRP A 234 -24.97 -11.26 -3.37
N TYR A 235 -24.48 -10.05 -3.64
CA TYR A 235 -25.14 -9.11 -4.55
C TYR A 235 -24.86 -9.52 -6.00
N ALA A 236 -25.84 -10.21 -6.58
CA ALA A 236 -25.69 -10.95 -7.82
C ALA A 236 -26.86 -10.68 -8.78
N ASN A 237 -26.56 -10.67 -10.07
CA ASN A 237 -27.51 -10.43 -11.14
C ASN A 237 -28.55 -11.56 -11.22
N GLN A 238 -29.76 -11.30 -10.73
CA GLN A 238 -30.81 -12.30 -10.68
C GLN A 238 -31.27 -12.79 -12.07
N ASN A 239 -31.08 -11.98 -13.12
CA ASN A 239 -31.32 -12.38 -14.51
C ASN A 239 -30.37 -13.51 -14.96
N MET A 240 -29.28 -13.73 -14.23
CA MET A 240 -28.34 -14.83 -14.47
C MET A 240 -28.62 -16.07 -13.61
N SER A 241 -29.75 -16.14 -12.91
CA SER A 241 -30.11 -17.27 -12.05
C SER A 241 -30.05 -18.63 -12.75
N SER A 242 -30.44 -18.72 -14.03
CA SER A 242 -30.36 -19.94 -14.82
C SER A 242 -28.94 -20.37 -15.20
N TRP A 243 -27.95 -19.47 -15.07
CA TRP A 243 -26.52 -19.73 -15.27
C TRP A 243 -25.81 -20.21 -14.00
N VAL A 244 -26.41 -20.00 -12.83
CA VAL A 244 -25.92 -20.61 -11.59
C VAL A 244 -26.41 -22.04 -11.54
N TRP A 245 -25.49 -22.99 -11.64
CA TRP A 245 -25.79 -24.43 -11.56
C TRP A 245 -26.16 -24.83 -10.13
N GLY A 246 -25.39 -24.36 -9.15
CA GLY A 246 -25.59 -24.71 -7.76
C GLY A 246 -24.58 -24.06 -6.82
N ILE A 247 -24.65 -24.45 -5.56
CA ILE A 247 -23.77 -24.02 -4.48
C ILE A 247 -23.10 -25.26 -3.90
N ASN A 248 -21.78 -25.21 -3.77
CA ASN A 248 -20.97 -26.27 -3.18
C ASN A 248 -20.32 -25.75 -1.90
N LEU A 249 -20.59 -26.42 -0.79
CA LEU A 249 -20.13 -26.05 0.54
C LEU A 249 -19.06 -27.04 0.99
N TYR A 250 -17.86 -26.54 1.25
CA TYR A 250 -16.71 -27.31 1.70
C TYR A 250 -16.34 -26.85 3.12
N PRO A 251 -16.93 -27.45 4.18
CA PRO A 251 -16.51 -27.12 5.53
C PRO A 251 -15.05 -27.54 5.75
N ALA A 252 -14.36 -26.89 6.69
CA ALA A 252 -13.01 -27.27 7.07
C ALA A 252 -12.95 -28.69 7.66
N THR A 253 -14.02 -29.09 8.34
CA THR A 253 -14.21 -30.42 8.90
C THR A 253 -15.58 -30.98 8.52
N GLY A 254 -15.61 -32.21 8.03
CA GLY A 254 -16.84 -32.90 7.61
C GLY A 254 -17.00 -32.98 6.08
N PRO A 255 -18.12 -33.55 5.61
CA PRO A 255 -18.31 -33.80 4.18
C PRO A 255 -18.68 -32.53 3.41
N LYS A 256 -18.32 -32.52 2.12
CA LYS A 256 -18.86 -31.55 1.14
C LYS A 256 -20.38 -31.68 1.10
N VAL A 257 -21.05 -30.54 0.97
CA VAL A 257 -22.50 -30.46 0.78
C VAL A 257 -22.83 -29.67 -0.48
N THR A 258 -23.58 -30.26 -1.40
CA THR A 258 -24.11 -29.56 -2.58
C THR A 258 -25.55 -29.13 -2.33
N ARG A 259 -25.89 -27.93 -2.82
CA ARG A 259 -27.21 -27.31 -2.72
C ARG A 259 -27.60 -26.69 -4.06
N ALA A 260 -28.89 -26.65 -4.33
CA ALA A 260 -29.41 -25.82 -5.41
C ALA A 260 -29.17 -24.34 -5.10
N ALA A 261 -29.03 -23.51 -6.14
CA ALA A 261 -28.96 -22.07 -5.97
C ALA A 261 -30.27 -21.54 -5.37
N SER A 262 -30.17 -20.75 -4.31
CA SER A 262 -31.32 -20.08 -3.69
C SER A 262 -31.22 -18.57 -3.95
N TRP A 263 -32.35 -17.94 -4.25
CA TRP A 263 -32.40 -16.52 -4.56
C TRP A 263 -33.35 -15.78 -3.60
N GLY A 264 -33.09 -14.48 -3.40
CA GLY A 264 -34.03 -13.57 -2.77
C GLY A 264 -35.28 -13.32 -3.61
N ALA A 265 -36.18 -12.49 -3.08
CA ALA A 265 -37.36 -12.05 -3.84
C ALA A 265 -36.95 -11.40 -5.16
N ALA A 266 -37.84 -11.42 -6.15
CA ALA A 266 -37.57 -10.80 -7.45
C ALA A 266 -37.16 -9.32 -7.27
N GLY A 267 -36.10 -8.90 -7.96
CA GLY A 267 -35.56 -7.54 -7.91
C GLY A 267 -34.58 -7.28 -6.76
N THR A 268 -34.35 -8.24 -5.86
CA THR A 268 -33.41 -8.07 -4.74
C THR A 268 -31.96 -8.37 -5.08
N ASN A 269 -31.69 -9.00 -6.23
CA ASN A 269 -30.34 -9.33 -6.68
C ASN A 269 -29.51 -10.07 -5.62
N SER A 270 -30.14 -11.05 -4.97
CA SER A 270 -29.60 -11.73 -3.80
C SER A 270 -29.46 -13.23 -4.09
N LEU A 271 -28.22 -13.69 -4.30
CA LEU A 271 -27.89 -15.13 -4.37
C LEU A 271 -27.53 -15.61 -2.96
N LYS A 272 -28.03 -16.78 -2.55
CA LYS A 272 -27.91 -17.28 -1.18
C LYS A 272 -27.33 -18.69 -1.15
N ALA A 273 -26.33 -18.87 -0.29
CA ALA A 273 -25.90 -20.16 0.23
C ALA A 273 -26.51 -20.34 1.61
N THR A 274 -27.58 -21.14 1.71
CA THR A 274 -28.31 -21.40 2.97
C THR A 274 -29.08 -22.72 2.88
N PRO A 275 -29.27 -23.46 4.00
CA PRO A 275 -28.60 -23.29 5.29
C PRO A 275 -27.17 -23.84 5.26
N ILE A 276 -26.24 -23.11 5.90
CA ILE A 276 -24.83 -23.51 6.08
C ILE A 276 -24.62 -24.19 7.45
N ASN A 277 -25.02 -23.51 8.52
CA ASN A 277 -24.94 -23.97 9.92
C ASN A 277 -23.54 -24.42 10.36
N TRP A 278 -22.51 -23.61 10.06
CA TRP A 278 -21.13 -23.91 10.46
C TRP A 278 -20.74 -23.23 11.76
N THR A 279 -20.18 -24.00 12.68
CA THR A 279 -19.41 -23.46 13.81
C THR A 279 -18.17 -22.71 13.33
N THR A 280 -17.53 -21.92 14.19
CA THR A 280 -16.24 -21.27 13.89
C THR A 280 -15.17 -22.28 13.44
N THR A 281 -15.14 -23.47 14.04
CA THR A 281 -14.20 -24.54 13.65
C THR A 281 -14.48 -25.04 12.23
N GLN A 282 -15.75 -25.26 11.89
CA GLN A 282 -16.12 -25.69 10.53
C GLN A 282 -15.93 -24.58 9.49
N ALA A 283 -16.09 -23.32 9.89
CA ALA A 283 -15.98 -22.17 9.00
C ALA A 283 -14.53 -21.77 8.70
N ASN A 284 -13.60 -21.95 9.63
CA ASN A 284 -12.22 -21.49 9.48
C ASN A 284 -11.47 -22.24 8.37
N GLY A 285 -11.17 -21.57 7.26
CA GLY A 285 -10.55 -22.17 6.07
C GLY A 285 -11.53 -22.93 5.18
N SER A 286 -12.83 -22.90 5.50
CA SER A 286 -13.88 -23.47 4.65
C SER A 286 -14.03 -22.71 3.34
N ARG A 287 -14.67 -23.34 2.36
CA ARG A 287 -14.97 -22.70 1.07
C ARG A 287 -16.46 -22.78 0.77
N VAL A 288 -17.03 -21.63 0.41
CA VAL A 288 -18.38 -21.52 -0.13
C VAL A 288 -18.23 -21.23 -1.61
N CYS A 289 -18.65 -22.16 -2.47
CA CYS A 289 -18.42 -22.06 -3.91
C CYS A 289 -19.73 -21.89 -4.68
N VAL A 290 -19.73 -20.96 -5.62
CA VAL A 290 -20.79 -20.77 -6.61
C VAL A 290 -20.38 -21.51 -7.88
N GLU A 291 -21.18 -22.48 -8.31
CA GLU A 291 -20.95 -23.22 -9.54
C GLU A 291 -21.69 -22.54 -10.70
N MET A 292 -20.93 -22.05 -11.67
CA MET A 292 -21.45 -21.35 -12.85
C MET A 292 -21.39 -22.23 -14.07
N LYS A 293 -22.41 -22.17 -14.93
CA LYS A 293 -22.39 -22.76 -16.26
C LYS A 293 -21.46 -21.98 -17.17
N ASN A 294 -20.57 -22.69 -17.86
CA ASN A 294 -19.69 -22.11 -18.88
C ASN A 294 -20.54 -21.58 -20.07
N PRO A 295 -20.13 -20.48 -20.73
CA PRO A 295 -18.89 -19.72 -20.53
C PRO A 295 -19.01 -18.59 -19.48
N ARG A 296 -20.10 -18.50 -18.73
CA ARG A 296 -20.32 -17.42 -17.75
C ARG A 296 -19.45 -17.61 -16.52
N THR A 297 -19.04 -16.48 -15.96
CA THR A 297 -18.11 -16.40 -14.84
C THR A 297 -18.74 -15.70 -13.65
N MET A 298 -18.08 -15.77 -12.49
CA MET A 298 -18.48 -14.98 -11.32
C MET A 298 -18.42 -13.47 -11.60
N ALA A 299 -17.49 -13.01 -12.43
CA ALA A 299 -17.39 -11.60 -12.83
C ALA A 299 -18.61 -11.10 -13.62
N ASP A 300 -19.25 -11.98 -14.41
CA ASP A 300 -20.52 -11.66 -15.09
C ASP A 300 -21.70 -11.60 -14.11
N LEU A 301 -21.69 -12.49 -13.12
CA LEU A 301 -22.76 -12.63 -12.13
C LEU A 301 -22.80 -11.46 -11.14
N CYS A 302 -21.65 -10.93 -10.76
CA CYS A 302 -21.53 -9.94 -9.70
C CYS A 302 -21.90 -8.52 -10.15
N LEU A 303 -22.66 -7.81 -9.30
CA LEU A 303 -23.15 -6.46 -9.60
C LEU A 303 -22.35 -5.33 -8.93
N GLY A 304 -21.17 -5.64 -8.38
CA GLY A 304 -20.29 -4.63 -7.81
C GLY A 304 -19.45 -3.90 -8.86
N ILE A 305 -18.67 -2.93 -8.40
CA ILE A 305 -17.83 -2.09 -9.26
C ILE A 305 -16.68 -2.93 -9.83
N ASN A 306 -16.38 -2.72 -11.12
CA ASN A 306 -15.35 -3.49 -11.85
C ASN A 306 -15.54 -5.01 -11.73
N SER A 307 -16.80 -5.47 -11.79
CA SER A 307 -17.16 -6.90 -11.66
C SER A 307 -16.76 -7.56 -10.34
N GLN A 308 -16.51 -6.78 -9.29
CA GLN A 308 -16.38 -7.29 -7.93
C GLN A 308 -17.76 -7.72 -7.40
N CYS A 309 -17.76 -8.62 -6.44
CA CYS A 309 -18.95 -9.02 -5.71
C CYS A 309 -18.97 -8.37 -4.34
N TYR A 310 -20.17 -8.11 -3.84
CA TYR A 310 -20.41 -7.90 -2.42
C TYR A 310 -20.93 -9.21 -1.83
N ALA A 311 -20.34 -9.66 -0.74
CA ALA A 311 -20.75 -10.85 -0.01
C ALA A 311 -21.07 -10.50 1.44
N SER A 312 -22.11 -11.09 2.02
CA SER A 312 -22.48 -10.90 3.42
C SER A 312 -22.62 -12.24 4.13
N THR A 313 -22.08 -12.33 5.34
CA THR A 313 -22.20 -13.50 6.22
C THR A 313 -23.25 -13.25 7.28
N PHE A 314 -24.06 -14.23 7.63
CA PHE A 314 -25.14 -14.07 8.61
C PHE A 314 -24.95 -14.99 9.80
N ASN A 315 -25.27 -14.46 10.98
CA ASN A 315 -25.41 -15.20 12.21
C ASN A 315 -26.78 -15.90 12.32
N SER A 316 -26.99 -16.69 13.38
CA SER A 316 -28.21 -17.48 13.57
C SER A 316 -29.50 -16.66 13.53
N ASN A 317 -29.49 -15.49 14.16
CA ASN A 317 -30.66 -14.60 14.25
C ASN A 317 -30.84 -13.72 13.00
N LYS A 318 -29.85 -13.68 12.11
CA LYS A 318 -29.81 -12.89 10.86
C LYS A 318 -29.89 -11.38 11.08
N ASP A 319 -29.67 -10.92 12.29
CA ASP A 319 -29.58 -9.51 12.69
C ASP A 319 -28.17 -8.93 12.51
N CYS A 320 -27.17 -9.78 12.25
CA CYS A 320 -25.79 -9.41 11.99
C CYS A 320 -25.36 -9.93 10.62
N CYS A 321 -24.89 -9.03 9.77
CA CYS A 321 -24.70 -9.28 8.34
C CYS A 321 -23.52 -8.50 7.73
N PRO A 322 -22.30 -8.56 8.31
CA PRO A 322 -21.16 -7.82 7.79
C PRO A 322 -20.97 -8.06 6.29
N ILE A 323 -20.68 -6.98 5.56
CA ILE A 323 -20.54 -7.00 4.11
C ILE A 323 -19.06 -6.90 3.76
N PHE A 324 -18.62 -7.70 2.78
CA PHE A 324 -17.26 -7.76 2.29
C PHE A 324 -17.24 -7.55 0.79
N ARG A 325 -16.30 -6.74 0.29
CA ARG A 325 -15.96 -6.76 -1.14
C ARG A 325 -15.08 -7.96 -1.45
N THR A 326 -15.33 -8.58 -2.58
CA THR A 326 -14.56 -9.73 -3.06
C THR A 326 -14.45 -9.70 -4.57
N GLY A 327 -13.30 -10.06 -5.12
CA GLY A 327 -12.99 -9.99 -6.55
C GLY A 327 -12.18 -11.19 -7.02
N PHE A 328 -11.75 -11.15 -8.28
CA PHE A 328 -10.77 -12.09 -8.81
C PHE A 328 -9.35 -11.66 -8.41
#